data_AF-K5WA52-F1
#
_entry.id   AF-K5WA52-F1
#
_cell.length_a   1.000
_cell.length_b   1.000
_cell.length_c   1.000
_cell.angle_alpha   90.00
_cell.angle_beta   90.00
_cell.angle_gamma   90.00
#
_symmetry.space_group_name_H-M   'P 1'
#
loop_
_entity.id
_entity.type
_entity.pdbx_description
1 polymer ?
#
loop_
_entity_poly.entity_id
_entity_poly.type
_entity_poly.pdbx_seq_one_letter_code
_entity_poly.pdbx_strand_id
1 'polypeptide(L)'
;MRYDTFMQNVSLLSILAGLFEVSFEDVTIADLSIVARGINDLWKLSKTTDTLPPHMLSDINTRLRAWIPAQPNPVDFIIPAFETMWRVVAITVAYTHADPLARTVLHIFLTDPTAAAFTRSDSDTPSVEALITETIRLHPPTRRISRHVTAGSTQVAVADIGALHRDKGIWGADADVYNATRHQHRTPEQAQALLGFGAGTLKCVASRWAPHAAGIIVATIADRIADGIEIVEGKGIGTGGRDGWEGWSVECVECA
;
A
#
# COMPACT_ATOMS: atom_id res chain seq x y z
N MET A 1 -19.67 -3.37 -1.24
CA MET A 1 -18.70 -3.73 -0.18
C MET A 1 -17.96 -2.48 0.28
N ARG A 2 -17.54 -2.35 1.54
CA ARG A 2 -16.68 -1.22 1.96
C ARG A 2 -15.35 -1.25 1.20
N TYR A 3 -14.89 -0.09 0.74
CA TYR A 3 -13.68 0.03 -0.07
C TYR A 3 -12.43 -0.49 0.64
N ASP A 4 -12.20 -0.09 1.88
CA ASP A 4 -11.05 -0.52 2.68
C ASP A 4 -11.02 -2.03 2.89
N THR A 5 -12.18 -2.64 3.16
CA THR A 5 -12.31 -4.09 3.30
C THR A 5 -11.96 -4.82 2.00
N PHE A 6 -12.43 -4.31 0.85
CA PHE A 6 -12.09 -4.87 -0.45
C PHE A 6 -10.58 -4.79 -0.71
N MET A 7 -9.97 -3.61 -0.54
CA MET A 7 -8.54 -3.39 -0.79
C MET A 7 -7.66 -4.23 0.12
N GLN A 8 -8.04 -4.36 1.39
CA GLN A 8 -7.37 -5.21 2.35
C GLN A 8 -7.43 -6.69 1.95
N ASN A 9 -8.60 -7.21 1.60
CA ASN A 9 -8.76 -8.61 1.23
C ASN A 9 -7.96 -8.96 -0.03
N VAL A 10 -8.04 -8.15 -1.09
CA VAL A 10 -7.29 -8.35 -2.32
C VAL A 10 -5.79 -8.30 -2.05
N SER A 11 -5.32 -7.31 -1.30
CA SER A 11 -3.88 -7.17 -1.00
C SER A 11 -3.35 -8.32 -0.15
N LEU A 12 -4.10 -8.78 0.86
CA LEU A 12 -3.71 -9.90 1.70
C LEU A 12 -3.64 -11.19 0.88
N LEU A 13 -4.65 -11.44 0.04
CA LEU A 13 -4.68 -12.61 -0.84
C LEU A 13 -3.52 -12.61 -1.84
N SER A 14 -3.23 -11.47 -2.47
CA SER A 14 -2.08 -11.32 -3.37
C SER A 14 -0.74 -11.56 -2.66
N ILE A 15 -0.61 -11.16 -1.39
CA ILE A 15 0.60 -11.42 -0.60
C ILE A 15 0.73 -12.91 -0.26
N LEU A 16 -0.36 -13.55 0.15
CA LEU A 16 -0.39 -14.99 0.46
C LEU A 16 0.00 -15.81 -0.78
N ALA A 17 -0.60 -15.50 -1.94
CA ALA A 17 -0.28 -16.19 -3.18
C ALA A 17 1.15 -15.86 -3.68
N GLY A 18 1.54 -14.59 -3.69
CA GLY A 18 2.78 -14.13 -4.31
C GLY A 18 4.05 -14.34 -3.48
N LEU A 19 3.97 -14.28 -2.15
CA LEU A 19 5.14 -14.42 -1.27
C LEU A 19 5.21 -15.77 -0.56
N PHE A 20 4.06 -16.46 -0.42
CA PHE A 20 3.97 -17.69 0.35
C PHE A 20 3.36 -18.86 -0.44
N GLU A 21 3.09 -18.67 -1.73
CA GLU A 21 2.61 -19.71 -2.66
C GLU A 21 1.31 -20.38 -2.20
N VAL A 22 0.47 -19.65 -1.46
CA VAL A 22 -0.83 -20.15 -0.98
C VAL A 22 -1.83 -20.16 -2.14
N SER A 23 -2.52 -21.30 -2.33
CA SER A 23 -3.58 -21.41 -3.34
C SER A 23 -4.78 -20.54 -2.97
N PHE A 24 -5.39 -19.91 -3.97
CA PHE A 24 -6.63 -19.16 -3.78
C PHE A 24 -7.79 -20.05 -3.29
N GLU A 25 -7.75 -21.35 -3.58
CA GLU A 25 -8.77 -22.32 -3.16
C GLU A 25 -8.73 -22.62 -1.66
N ASP A 26 -7.58 -22.43 -1.02
CA ASP A 26 -7.37 -22.69 0.42
C ASP A 26 -7.83 -21.53 1.32
N VAL A 27 -8.31 -20.44 0.71
CA VAL A 27 -8.53 -19.17 1.40
C VAL A 27 -9.95 -18.67 1.17
N THR A 28 -10.75 -18.62 2.24
CA THR A 28 -12.10 -18.04 2.18
C THR A 28 -12.07 -16.51 2.33
N ILE A 29 -12.98 -15.80 1.66
CA ILE A 29 -13.15 -14.34 1.81
C ILE A 29 -13.50 -13.97 3.25
N ALA A 30 -14.26 -14.82 3.95
CA ALA A 30 -14.62 -14.62 5.35
C ALA A 30 -13.38 -14.61 6.24
N ASP A 31 -12.49 -15.60 6.07
CA ASP A 31 -11.25 -15.69 6.86
C ASP A 31 -10.26 -14.58 6.50
N LEU A 32 -10.12 -14.23 5.21
CA LEU A 32 -9.34 -13.06 4.78
C LEU A 32 -9.80 -11.80 5.50
N SER A 33 -11.11 -11.57 5.52
CA SER A 33 -11.70 -10.39 6.15
C SER A 33 -11.44 -10.36 7.65
N ILE A 34 -11.44 -11.52 8.32
CA ILE A 34 -11.12 -11.64 9.75
C ILE A 34 -9.65 -11.30 9.99
N VAL A 35 -8.74 -11.91 9.23
CA VAL A 35 -7.29 -11.71 9.40
C VAL A 35 -6.89 -10.27 9.07
N ALA A 36 -7.36 -9.73 7.95
CA ALA A 36 -7.04 -8.38 7.50
C ALA A 36 -7.49 -7.31 8.50
N ARG A 37 -8.76 -7.37 8.95
CA ARG A 37 -9.27 -6.45 9.97
C ARG A 37 -8.56 -6.64 11.29
N GLY A 38 -8.37 -7.90 11.72
CA GLY A 38 -7.68 -8.22 12.96
C GLY A 38 -6.26 -7.65 13.00
N ILE A 39 -5.50 -7.72 11.91
CA ILE A 39 -4.17 -7.11 11.82
C ILE A 39 -4.24 -5.58 11.96
N ASN A 40 -5.19 -4.93 11.29
CA ASN A 40 -5.34 -3.47 11.39
C ASN A 40 -5.74 -3.05 12.82
N ASP A 41 -6.61 -3.80 13.46
CA ASP A 41 -7.05 -3.56 14.84
C ASP A 41 -5.91 -3.81 15.84
N LEU A 42 -5.15 -4.90 15.70
CA LEU A 42 -3.93 -5.15 16.47
C LEU A 42 -2.95 -3.98 16.35
N TRP A 43 -2.77 -3.45 15.14
CA TRP A 43 -1.89 -2.31 14.91
C TRP A 43 -2.41 -1.07 15.63
N LYS A 44 -3.71 -0.74 15.53
CA LYS A 44 -4.30 0.42 16.22
C LYS A 44 -4.14 0.31 17.72
N LEU A 45 -4.46 -0.84 18.29
CA LEU A 45 -4.33 -1.11 19.73
C LEU A 45 -2.87 -1.04 20.18
N SER A 46 -1.90 -1.45 19.35
CA SER A 46 -0.47 -1.33 19.66
C SER A 46 0.02 0.13 19.87
N LYS A 47 -0.78 1.12 19.47
CA LYS A 47 -0.51 2.56 19.66
C LYS A 47 -1.21 3.15 20.88
N THR A 48 -1.99 2.33 21.58
CA THR A 48 -2.73 2.70 22.79
C THR A 48 -2.15 1.96 23.99
N THR A 49 -2.61 2.30 25.19
CA THR A 49 -2.33 1.53 26.42
C THR A 49 -3.36 0.42 26.66
N ASP A 50 -4.29 0.21 25.72
CA ASP A 50 -5.41 -0.71 25.89
C ASP A 50 -4.94 -2.17 25.83
N THR A 51 -5.63 -3.03 26.58
CA THR A 51 -5.36 -4.47 26.58
C THR A 51 -5.89 -5.11 25.30
N LEU A 52 -5.05 -5.91 24.64
CA LEU A 52 -5.45 -6.68 23.47
C LEU A 52 -6.51 -7.72 23.85
N PRO A 53 -7.64 -7.83 23.13
CA PRO A 53 -8.61 -8.90 23.34
C PRO A 53 -7.93 -10.27 23.21
N PRO A 54 -8.06 -11.19 24.19
CA PRO A 54 -7.31 -12.45 24.20
C PRO A 54 -7.54 -13.35 22.98
N HIS A 55 -8.74 -13.30 22.40
CA HIS A 55 -9.13 -14.12 21.25
C HIS A 55 -8.60 -13.58 19.92
N MET A 56 -8.36 -12.27 19.80
CA MET A 56 -8.02 -11.62 18.52
C MET A 56 -6.72 -12.18 17.93
N LEU A 57 -5.67 -12.27 18.74
CA LEU A 57 -4.40 -12.83 18.30
C LEU A 57 -4.49 -14.34 18.01
N SER A 58 -5.32 -15.07 18.77
CA SER A 58 -5.56 -16.50 18.57
C SER A 58 -6.28 -16.76 17.24
N ASP A 59 -7.29 -15.96 16.91
CA ASP A 59 -8.10 -16.09 15.69
C ASP A 59 -7.28 -15.81 14.43
N ILE A 60 -6.40 -14.79 14.49
CA ILE A 60 -5.46 -14.46 13.41
C ILE A 60 -4.45 -15.59 13.24
N ASN A 61 -3.80 -16.02 14.34
CA ASN A 61 -2.78 -17.06 14.28
C ASN A 61 -3.32 -18.40 13.80
N THR A 62 -4.52 -18.79 14.20
CA THR A 62 -5.14 -20.04 13.77
C THR A 62 -5.26 -20.10 12.24
N ARG A 63 -5.76 -19.02 11.63
CA ARG A 63 -5.92 -18.92 10.17
C ARG A 63 -4.59 -18.81 9.45
N LEU A 64 -3.70 -17.94 9.91
CA LEU A 64 -2.39 -17.79 9.30
C LEU A 64 -1.56 -19.08 9.36
N ARG A 65 -1.65 -19.86 10.46
CA ARG A 65 -0.97 -21.17 10.53
C ARG A 65 -1.55 -22.19 9.56
N ALA A 66 -2.84 -22.11 9.23
CA ALA A 66 -3.44 -22.96 8.21
C ALA A 66 -2.90 -22.63 6.82
N TRP A 67 -2.69 -21.34 6.51
CA TRP A 67 -2.22 -20.90 5.20
C TRP A 67 -0.70 -21.02 5.03
N ILE A 68 0.08 -20.66 6.06
CA ILE A 68 1.54 -20.58 5.97
C ILE A 68 2.22 -21.35 7.12
N PRO A 69 2.00 -22.68 7.21
CA PRO A 69 2.46 -23.50 8.35
C PRO A 69 3.98 -23.56 8.50
N ALA A 70 4.74 -23.29 7.44
CA ALA A 70 6.20 -23.32 7.45
C ALA A 70 6.83 -22.10 8.18
N GLN A 71 6.07 -21.03 8.41
CA GLN A 71 6.59 -19.83 9.07
C GLN A 71 6.55 -19.97 10.59
N PRO A 72 7.68 -19.79 11.32
CA PRO A 72 7.72 -19.95 12.78
C PRO A 72 6.76 -19.03 13.53
N ASN A 73 6.62 -17.78 13.05
CA ASN A 73 5.63 -16.82 13.52
C ASN A 73 4.98 -16.11 12.32
N PRO A 74 3.87 -16.66 11.78
CA PRO A 74 3.21 -16.12 10.59
C PRO A 74 2.89 -14.62 10.64
N VAL A 75 2.53 -14.12 11.82
CA VAL A 75 2.15 -12.72 12.05
C VAL A 75 3.33 -11.77 11.78
N ASP A 76 4.55 -12.14 12.15
CA ASP A 76 5.75 -11.31 11.99
C ASP A 76 6.12 -11.09 10.51
N PHE A 77 5.70 -11.99 9.62
CA PHE A 77 5.93 -11.89 8.19
C PHE A 77 4.77 -11.21 7.46
N ILE A 78 3.54 -11.55 7.84
CA ILE A 78 2.34 -11.02 7.18
C ILE A 78 2.15 -9.54 7.50
N ILE A 79 2.28 -9.12 8.78
CA ILE A 79 2.01 -7.73 9.16
C ILE A 79 2.87 -6.74 8.33
N PRO A 80 4.20 -6.85 8.26
CA PRO A 80 5.01 -5.86 7.54
C PRO A 80 4.70 -5.79 6.04
N ALA A 81 4.45 -6.94 5.41
CA ALA A 81 4.11 -7.02 4.00
C ALA A 81 2.70 -6.46 3.73
N PHE A 82 1.70 -6.92 4.47
CA PHE A 82 0.30 -6.56 4.27
C PHE A 82 0.01 -5.11 4.63
N GLU A 83 0.35 -4.70 5.85
CA GLU A 83 -0.08 -3.44 6.47
C GLU A 83 0.38 -2.22 5.66
N THR A 84 1.57 -2.31 5.06
CA THR A 84 2.12 -1.27 4.19
C THR A 84 1.57 -1.33 2.78
N MET A 85 1.47 -2.54 2.20
CA MET A 85 1.03 -2.74 0.82
C MET A 85 -0.42 -2.31 0.60
N TRP A 86 -1.35 -2.74 1.47
CA TRP A 86 -2.78 -2.51 1.22
C TRP A 86 -3.12 -1.03 1.16
N ARG A 87 -2.42 -0.18 1.92
CA ARG A 87 -2.59 1.28 1.87
C ARG A 87 -2.09 1.88 0.57
N VAL A 88 -0.91 1.47 0.11
CA VAL A 88 -0.34 1.96 -1.15
C VAL A 88 -1.27 1.58 -2.29
N VAL A 89 -1.78 0.34 -2.30
CA VAL A 89 -2.78 -0.12 -3.26
C VAL A 89 -4.05 0.72 -3.17
N ALA A 90 -4.67 0.80 -2.00
CA ALA A 90 -5.93 1.51 -1.78
C ALA A 90 -5.84 2.99 -2.18
N ILE A 91 -4.75 3.68 -1.86
CA ILE A 91 -4.60 5.10 -2.18
C ILE A 91 -4.30 5.29 -3.67
N THR A 92 -3.48 4.41 -4.27
CA THR A 92 -3.22 4.51 -5.71
C THR A 92 -4.51 4.31 -6.50
N VAL A 93 -5.29 3.27 -6.20
CA VAL A 93 -6.58 3.03 -6.87
C VAL A 93 -7.52 4.23 -6.68
N ALA A 94 -7.57 4.82 -5.49
CA ALA A 94 -8.41 6.01 -5.25
C ALA A 94 -8.04 7.18 -6.17
N TYR A 95 -6.75 7.41 -6.43
CA TYR A 95 -6.30 8.45 -7.36
C TYR A 95 -6.47 8.09 -8.84
N THR A 96 -6.45 6.80 -9.21
CA THR A 96 -6.34 6.39 -10.61
C THR A 96 -7.63 5.82 -11.21
N HIS A 97 -8.60 5.40 -10.40
CA HIS A 97 -9.77 4.65 -10.89
C HIS A 97 -10.63 5.42 -11.92
N ALA A 98 -10.69 6.75 -11.81
CA ALA A 98 -11.44 7.63 -12.70
C ALA A 98 -10.55 8.30 -13.77
N ASP A 99 -9.23 8.12 -13.73
CA ASP A 99 -8.29 8.69 -14.70
C ASP A 99 -8.12 7.73 -15.90
N PRO A 100 -8.62 8.08 -17.10
CA PRO A 100 -8.52 7.21 -18.28
C PRO A 100 -7.08 6.89 -18.66
N LEU A 101 -6.14 7.84 -18.51
CA LEU A 101 -4.74 7.63 -18.86
C LEU A 101 -4.08 6.64 -17.90
N ALA A 102 -4.33 6.80 -16.59
CA ALA A 102 -3.83 5.87 -15.59
C ALA A 102 -4.39 4.45 -15.83
N ARG A 103 -5.68 4.32 -16.15
CA ARG A 103 -6.30 3.03 -16.48
C ARG A 103 -5.65 2.37 -17.70
N THR A 104 -5.39 3.13 -18.77
CA THR A 104 -4.72 2.60 -19.96
C THR A 104 -3.32 2.09 -19.64
N VAL A 105 -2.52 2.84 -18.90
CA VAL A 105 -1.16 2.41 -18.51
C VAL A 105 -1.19 1.16 -17.63
N LEU A 106 -2.11 1.12 -16.67
CA LEU A 106 -2.29 -0.03 -15.78
C LEU A 106 -2.70 -1.28 -16.56
N HIS A 107 -3.64 -1.17 -17.50
CA HIS A 107 -4.05 -2.28 -18.36
C HIS A 107 -2.88 -2.78 -19.22
N ILE A 108 -2.14 -1.89 -19.89
CA ILE A 108 -0.95 -2.27 -20.68
C ILE A 108 0.07 -3.00 -19.81
N PHE A 109 0.35 -2.48 -18.61
CA PHE A 109 1.27 -3.13 -17.69
C PHE A 109 0.78 -4.51 -17.25
N LEU A 110 -0.53 -4.70 -17.02
CA LEU A 110 -1.07 -5.99 -16.62
C LEU A 110 -0.88 -7.08 -17.69
N THR A 111 -0.93 -6.69 -18.98
CA THR A 111 -0.71 -7.64 -20.09
C THR A 111 0.73 -8.15 -20.19
N ASP A 112 1.71 -7.38 -19.69
CA ASP A 112 3.13 -7.74 -19.66
C ASP A 112 3.81 -7.13 -18.42
N PRO A 113 3.67 -7.72 -17.22
CA PRO A 113 4.08 -7.10 -15.95
C PRO A 113 5.60 -7.19 -15.70
N THR A 114 6.41 -6.91 -16.72
CA THR A 114 7.87 -6.91 -16.66
C THR A 114 8.41 -5.62 -16.03
N ALA A 115 9.65 -5.65 -15.55
CA ALA A 115 10.31 -4.47 -15.01
C ALA A 115 10.42 -3.33 -16.04
N ALA A 116 10.54 -3.66 -17.33
CA ALA A 116 10.58 -2.69 -18.42
C ALA A 116 9.21 -2.03 -18.67
N ALA A 117 8.12 -2.79 -18.57
CA ALA A 117 6.77 -2.23 -18.66
C ALA A 117 6.43 -1.37 -17.43
N PHE A 118 6.89 -1.77 -16.24
CA PHE A 118 6.64 -1.04 -14.98
C PHE A 118 7.19 0.40 -15.00
N THR A 119 8.35 0.61 -15.62
CA THR A 119 9.03 1.92 -15.71
C THR A 119 8.73 2.66 -17.01
N ARG A 120 8.00 2.06 -17.95
CA ARG A 120 7.66 2.67 -19.24
C ARG A 120 6.83 3.92 -19.02
N SER A 121 7.28 5.04 -19.58
CA SER A 121 6.57 6.32 -19.59
C SER A 121 6.71 6.99 -20.95
N ASP A 122 5.74 7.83 -21.28
CA ASP A 122 5.73 8.69 -22.47
C ASP A 122 5.69 10.16 -22.03
N SER A 123 5.80 11.12 -22.97
CA SER A 123 5.89 12.56 -22.65
C SER A 123 4.76 13.06 -21.74
N ASP A 124 3.55 12.55 -21.94
CA ASP A 124 2.35 13.02 -21.27
C ASP A 124 1.76 11.99 -20.30
N THR A 125 2.36 10.80 -20.21
CA THR A 125 1.77 9.66 -19.49
C THR A 125 2.76 9.09 -18.46
N PRO A 126 2.42 9.10 -17.16
CA PRO A 126 3.29 8.54 -16.12
C PRO A 126 3.41 7.02 -16.24
N SER A 127 4.53 6.46 -15.80
CA SER A 127 4.70 5.01 -15.65
C SER A 127 3.90 4.47 -14.46
N VAL A 128 3.70 3.14 -14.39
CA VAL A 128 3.13 2.52 -13.18
C VAL A 128 4.03 2.77 -11.97
N GLU A 129 5.36 2.73 -12.15
CA GLU A 129 6.30 3.13 -11.11
C GLU A 129 6.04 4.56 -10.61
N ALA A 130 5.80 5.50 -11.52
CA ALA A 130 5.52 6.89 -11.17
C ALA A 130 4.20 7.05 -10.39
N LEU A 131 3.15 6.31 -10.76
CA LEU A 131 1.88 6.28 -10.02
C LEU A 131 2.09 5.82 -8.57
N ILE A 132 2.80 4.69 -8.40
CA ILE A 132 3.08 4.12 -7.08
C ILE A 132 4.02 5.02 -6.27
N THR A 133 5.04 5.58 -6.91
CA THR A 133 6.02 6.46 -6.25
C THR A 133 5.35 7.74 -5.77
N GLU A 134 4.42 8.30 -6.55
CA GLU A 134 3.67 9.48 -6.12
C GLU A 134 2.73 9.19 -4.96
N THR A 135 2.07 8.02 -4.97
CA THR A 135 1.30 7.56 -3.82
C THR A 135 2.17 7.44 -2.58
N ILE A 136 3.37 6.86 -2.67
CA ILE A 136 4.27 6.71 -1.52
C ILE A 136 4.81 8.07 -1.05
N ARG A 137 5.07 9.02 -1.96
CA ARG A 137 5.51 10.37 -1.60
C ARG A 137 4.41 11.12 -0.84
N LEU A 138 3.20 11.16 -1.37
CA LEU A 138 2.11 11.86 -0.70
C LEU A 138 1.60 11.09 0.51
N HIS A 139 1.55 9.78 0.48
CA HIS A 139 0.94 8.98 1.53
C HIS A 139 1.89 7.90 2.04
N PRO A 140 3.07 8.28 2.58
CA PRO A 140 4.04 7.28 3.00
C PRO A 140 3.46 6.44 4.14
N PRO A 141 3.45 5.10 3.99
CA PRO A 141 3.07 4.16 5.05
C PRO A 141 3.75 4.45 6.40
N THR A 142 5.00 4.90 6.33
CA THR A 142 5.83 5.31 7.48
C THR A 142 6.15 6.80 7.38
N ARG A 143 5.40 7.64 8.09
CA ARG A 143 5.60 9.10 8.10
C ARG A 143 6.79 9.55 8.95
N ARG A 144 7.18 8.77 9.95
CA ARG A 144 8.27 9.09 10.88
C ARG A 144 9.15 7.90 11.16
N ILE A 145 10.45 8.11 11.17
CA ILE A 145 11.46 7.09 11.48
C ILE A 145 12.27 7.56 12.69
N SER A 146 12.16 6.85 13.80
CA SER A 146 12.86 7.17 15.06
C SER A 146 14.10 6.30 15.25
N ARG A 147 15.21 6.87 15.71
CA ARG A 147 16.47 6.17 16.00
C ARG A 147 17.14 6.75 17.24
N HIS A 148 17.80 5.90 18.02
CA HIS A 148 18.71 6.37 19.07
C HIS A 148 19.95 6.99 18.41
N VAL A 149 20.36 8.17 18.88
CA VAL A 149 21.50 8.92 18.29
C VAL A 149 22.81 8.14 18.42
N THR A 150 22.99 7.46 19.57
CA THR A 150 24.09 6.54 19.84
C THR A 150 23.57 5.34 20.63
N ALA A 151 24.27 4.20 20.54
CA ALA A 151 23.91 3.01 21.30
C ALA A 151 23.94 3.29 22.81
N GLY A 152 22.85 3.00 23.51
CA GLY A 152 22.70 3.26 24.95
C GLY A 152 22.26 4.68 25.32
N SER A 153 22.12 5.59 24.35
CA SER A 153 21.56 6.93 24.60
C SER A 153 20.04 6.89 24.74
N THR A 154 19.50 7.72 25.63
CA THR A 154 18.05 7.98 25.71
C THR A 154 17.57 8.99 24.66
N GLN A 155 18.50 9.67 23.97
CA GLN A 155 18.18 10.63 22.93
C GLN A 155 17.74 9.92 21.65
N VAL A 156 16.53 10.26 21.20
CA VAL A 156 15.93 9.74 19.97
C VAL A 156 15.86 10.86 18.93
N ALA A 157 16.50 10.65 17.79
CA ALA A 157 16.30 11.47 16.60
C ALA A 157 15.10 10.93 15.81
N VAL A 158 14.27 11.82 15.28
CA VAL A 158 13.09 11.48 14.48
C VAL A 158 13.19 12.17 13.13
N ALA A 159 13.26 11.39 12.06
CA ALA A 159 13.12 11.90 10.70
C ALA A 159 11.63 11.95 10.34
N ASP A 160 11.10 13.14 10.02
CA ASP A 160 9.73 13.32 9.53
C ASP A 160 9.71 13.21 7.99
N ILE A 161 9.49 11.98 7.52
CA ILE A 161 9.44 11.63 6.11
C ILE A 161 8.24 12.29 5.42
N GLY A 162 7.10 12.36 6.11
CA GLY A 162 5.90 12.98 5.57
C GLY A 162 6.06 14.47 5.31
N ALA A 163 6.75 15.18 6.20
CA ALA A 163 7.10 16.59 6.02
C ALA A 163 8.10 16.78 4.87
N LEU A 164 9.18 15.98 4.83
CA LEU A 164 10.18 16.03 3.75
C LEU A 164 9.56 15.80 2.37
N HIS A 165 8.62 14.86 2.27
CA HIS A 165 7.94 14.54 1.03
C HIS A 165 6.96 15.63 0.55
N ARG A 166 6.60 16.58 1.42
CA ARG A 166 5.73 17.73 1.12
C ARG A 166 6.46 19.07 1.16
N ASP A 167 7.78 19.05 1.32
CA ASP A 167 8.56 20.27 1.37
C ASP A 167 8.45 21.02 0.03
N LYS A 168 7.88 22.24 0.08
CA LYS A 168 7.63 23.05 -1.12
C LYS A 168 8.90 23.61 -1.74
N GLY A 169 10.01 23.66 -1.00
CA GLY A 169 11.32 23.99 -1.53
C GLY A 169 11.89 22.88 -2.42
N ILE A 170 11.60 21.62 -2.09
CA ILE A 170 12.05 20.44 -2.86
C ILE A 170 11.07 20.08 -3.99
N TRP A 171 9.77 20.05 -3.67
CA TRP A 171 8.74 19.49 -4.54
C TRP A 171 7.97 20.53 -5.34
N GLY A 172 8.14 21.82 -5.02
CA GLY A 172 7.45 22.94 -5.65
C GLY A 172 6.17 23.36 -4.92
N ALA A 173 5.50 24.38 -5.45
CA ALA A 173 4.28 24.94 -4.85
C ALA A 173 3.11 23.92 -4.80
N ASP A 174 3.13 22.95 -5.72
CA ASP A 174 2.16 21.86 -5.85
C ASP A 174 2.56 20.59 -5.06
N ALA A 175 3.46 20.69 -4.06
CA ALA A 175 3.93 19.55 -3.27
C ALA A 175 2.80 18.72 -2.62
N ASP A 176 1.65 19.32 -2.36
CA ASP A 176 0.48 18.65 -1.76
C ASP A 176 -0.47 18.03 -2.80
N VAL A 177 -0.22 18.24 -4.09
CA VAL A 177 -1.04 17.76 -5.21
C VAL A 177 -0.52 16.42 -5.70
N TYR A 178 -1.43 15.47 -5.95
CA TYR A 178 -1.09 14.20 -6.60
C TYR A 178 -0.76 14.45 -8.06
N ASN A 179 0.52 14.32 -8.40
CA ASN A 179 1.00 14.51 -9.76
C ASN A 179 2.08 13.47 -10.08
N ALA A 180 1.69 12.35 -10.70
CA ALA A 180 2.62 11.27 -11.01
C ALA A 180 3.65 11.64 -12.09
N THR A 181 3.34 12.56 -13.02
CA THR A 181 4.29 12.94 -14.09
C THR A 181 5.53 13.63 -13.56
N ARG A 182 5.50 14.17 -12.33
CA ARG A 182 6.70 14.72 -11.65
C ARG A 182 7.85 13.72 -11.55
N HIS A 183 7.54 12.43 -11.54
CA HIS A 183 8.51 11.36 -11.39
C HIS A 183 9.28 11.05 -12.67
N GLN A 184 8.84 11.58 -13.82
CA GLN A 184 9.53 11.44 -15.09
C GLN A 184 10.81 12.30 -15.15
N HIS A 185 10.81 13.46 -14.48
CA HIS A 185 11.90 14.45 -14.54
C HIS A 185 12.29 14.96 -13.15
N ARG A 186 12.62 14.05 -12.23
CA ARG A 186 13.05 14.43 -10.87
C ARG A 186 14.39 15.15 -10.87
N THR A 187 14.48 16.20 -10.06
CA THR A 187 15.79 16.77 -9.70
C THR A 187 16.57 15.80 -8.81
N PRO A 188 17.90 15.92 -8.72
CA PRO A 188 18.71 15.13 -7.79
C PRO A 188 18.24 15.25 -6.33
N GLU A 189 17.79 16.44 -5.93
CA GLU A 189 17.27 16.71 -4.59
C GLU A 189 15.94 15.97 -4.33
N GLN A 190 15.01 16.01 -5.29
CA GLN A 190 13.76 15.24 -5.22
C GLN A 190 14.02 13.73 -5.14
N ALA A 191 14.97 13.23 -5.93
CA ALA A 191 15.34 11.81 -5.89
C ALA A 191 15.92 11.41 -4.52
N GLN A 192 16.74 12.25 -3.90
CA GLN A 192 17.30 12.02 -2.56
C GLN A 192 16.24 12.14 -1.45
N ALA A 193 15.21 12.97 -1.65
CA ALA A 193 14.12 13.15 -0.70
C ALA A 193 13.12 11.97 -0.66
N LEU A 194 13.15 11.04 -1.63
CA LEU A 194 12.26 9.86 -1.69
C LEU A 194 12.62 8.76 -0.66
N LEU A 195 12.43 9.09 0.61
CA LEU A 195 12.71 8.23 1.76
C LEU A 195 11.53 7.35 2.23
N GLY A 196 10.56 7.05 1.37
CA GLY A 196 9.38 6.24 1.73
C GLY A 196 9.71 4.82 2.21
N PHE A 197 10.88 4.30 1.80
CA PHE A 197 11.44 3.02 2.24
C PHE A 197 12.60 3.16 3.24
N GLY A 198 12.86 4.37 3.75
CA GLY A 198 14.03 4.68 4.56
C GLY A 198 15.34 4.72 3.77
N ALA A 199 16.45 4.83 4.49
CA ALA A 199 17.80 4.93 3.94
C ALA A 199 18.83 4.21 4.80
N GLY A 200 20.04 4.02 4.24
CA GLY A 200 21.17 3.42 4.93
C GLY A 200 21.01 1.91 5.19
N THR A 201 21.63 1.42 6.27
CA THR A 201 21.67 0.00 6.65
C THR A 201 20.32 -0.57 7.08
N LEU A 202 19.38 0.30 7.46
CA LEU A 202 18.01 -0.07 7.86
C LEU A 202 16.98 0.31 6.80
N LYS A 203 17.42 0.53 5.54
CA LYS A 203 16.51 0.67 4.41
C LYS A 203 15.67 -0.59 4.27
N CYS A 204 14.39 -0.41 3.95
CA CYS A 204 13.45 -1.51 3.77
C CYS A 204 13.98 -2.52 2.74
N VAL A 205 14.05 -3.79 3.16
CA VAL A 205 14.50 -4.91 2.33
C VAL A 205 13.60 -5.13 1.10
N ALA A 206 12.33 -4.73 1.19
CA ALA A 206 11.35 -4.87 0.11
C ALA A 206 11.37 -3.72 -0.90
N SER A 207 12.21 -2.69 -0.71
CA SER A 207 12.20 -1.47 -1.53
C SER A 207 12.40 -1.69 -3.04
N ARG A 208 12.97 -2.83 -3.44
CA ARG A 208 13.19 -3.17 -4.85
C ARG A 208 12.02 -3.87 -5.53
N TRP A 209 11.16 -4.55 -4.79
CA TRP A 209 10.09 -5.38 -5.37
C TRP A 209 8.69 -4.92 -4.95
N ALA A 210 8.54 -4.28 -3.78
CA ALA A 210 7.24 -3.87 -3.26
C ALA A 210 6.50 -2.87 -4.18
N PRO A 211 7.16 -1.86 -4.80
CA PRO A 211 6.47 -0.98 -5.75
C PRO A 211 5.91 -1.74 -6.97
N HIS A 212 6.66 -2.70 -7.48
CA HIS A 212 6.25 -3.53 -8.63
C HIS A 212 5.05 -4.41 -8.24
N ALA A 213 5.11 -5.06 -7.08
CA ALA A 213 4.00 -5.86 -6.56
C ALA A 213 2.74 -5.01 -6.34
N ALA A 214 2.88 -3.81 -5.78
CA ALA A 214 1.76 -2.86 -5.65
C ALA A 214 1.19 -2.50 -7.03
N GLY A 215 2.04 -2.24 -8.01
CA GLY A 215 1.65 -1.97 -9.40
C GLY A 215 0.80 -3.10 -9.99
N ILE A 216 1.19 -4.37 -9.78
CA ILE A 216 0.42 -5.53 -10.27
C ILE A 216 -0.96 -5.56 -9.62
N ILE A 217 -1.04 -5.41 -8.29
CA ILE A 217 -2.32 -5.45 -7.56
C ILE A 217 -3.24 -4.31 -8.03
N VAL A 218 -2.71 -3.09 -8.14
CA VAL A 218 -3.45 -1.91 -8.63
C VAL A 218 -3.94 -2.14 -10.06
N ALA A 219 -3.09 -2.69 -10.93
CA ALA A 219 -3.44 -2.95 -12.32
C ALA A 219 -4.54 -4.02 -12.45
N THR A 220 -4.45 -5.10 -11.68
CA THR A 220 -5.51 -6.12 -11.61
C THR A 220 -6.83 -5.53 -11.14
N ILE A 221 -6.82 -4.66 -10.13
CA ILE A 221 -8.05 -3.99 -9.66
C ILE A 221 -8.60 -3.06 -10.74
N ALA A 222 -7.75 -2.28 -11.41
CA ALA A 222 -8.15 -1.37 -12.49
C ALA A 222 -8.81 -2.10 -13.67
N ASP A 223 -8.30 -3.28 -14.02
CA ASP A 223 -8.86 -4.15 -15.05
C ASP A 223 -10.27 -4.64 -14.64
N ARG A 224 -10.45 -5.06 -13.38
CA ARG A 224 -11.77 -5.47 -12.87
C ARG A 224 -12.78 -4.32 -12.77
N ILE A 225 -12.32 -3.08 -12.63
CA ILE A 225 -13.19 -1.89 -12.72
C ILE A 225 -13.66 -1.69 -14.17
N ALA A 226 -12.88 -2.10 -15.18
CA ALA A 226 -13.35 -2.12 -16.56
C ALA A 226 -14.39 -3.22 -16.79
N ASP A 227 -14.29 -4.34 -16.05
CA ASP A 227 -15.17 -5.51 -16.13
C ASP A 227 -16.38 -5.45 -15.18
N GLY A 228 -16.94 -4.26 -14.91
CA GLY A 228 -18.22 -4.14 -14.21
C GLY A 228 -18.16 -4.00 -12.69
N ILE A 229 -17.00 -3.67 -12.12
CA ILE A 229 -16.89 -3.15 -10.75
C ILE A 229 -16.84 -1.61 -10.78
N GLU A 230 -17.64 -0.94 -9.95
CA GLU A 230 -17.61 0.51 -9.76
C GLU A 230 -17.01 0.87 -8.40
N ILE A 231 -16.18 1.92 -8.38
CA ILE A 231 -15.72 2.56 -7.15
C ILE A 231 -16.58 3.79 -6.92
N VAL A 232 -17.26 3.81 -5.78
CA VAL A 232 -18.00 4.98 -5.33
C VAL A 232 -17.11 5.76 -4.37
N GLU A 233 -16.84 7.02 -4.73
CA GLU A 233 -16.01 7.90 -3.93
C GLU A 233 -16.72 8.35 -2.64
N GLY A 234 -15.97 8.34 -1.54
CA GLY A 234 -16.39 8.91 -0.26
C GLY A 234 -15.70 10.25 0.05
N LYS A 235 -15.61 10.57 1.34
CA LYS A 235 -15.04 11.86 1.79
C LYS A 235 -13.53 11.77 1.97
N GLY A 236 -12.79 12.42 1.06
CA GLY A 236 -11.33 12.50 1.11
C GLY A 236 -10.66 11.15 0.84
N ILE A 237 -9.34 11.16 0.63
CA ILE A 237 -8.56 9.94 0.35
C ILE A 237 -7.66 9.66 1.54
N GLY A 238 -7.95 8.59 2.30
CA GLY A 238 -7.05 8.05 3.32
C GLY A 238 -6.54 9.11 4.31
N THR A 239 -7.35 10.12 4.62
CA THR A 239 -6.95 11.32 5.38
C THR A 239 -6.48 11.00 6.79
N GLY A 240 -6.89 9.85 7.35
CA GLY A 240 -6.45 9.31 8.64
C GLY A 240 -5.29 8.29 8.55
N GLY A 241 -4.72 8.06 7.36
CA GLY A 241 -3.71 7.03 7.13
C GLY A 241 -4.29 5.62 7.02
N ARG A 242 -4.75 5.02 8.12
CA ARG A 242 -5.41 3.69 8.15
C ARG A 242 -6.94 3.77 8.17
N ASP A 243 -7.45 4.99 8.32
CA ASP A 243 -8.85 5.41 8.29
C ASP A 243 -8.99 6.51 7.22
N GLY A 244 -10.19 7.10 7.08
CA GLY A 244 -10.43 8.10 6.03
C GLY A 244 -11.01 7.50 4.74
N TRP A 245 -11.79 6.43 4.88
CA TRP A 245 -12.50 5.76 3.78
C TRP A 245 -14.03 5.89 3.95
N GLU A 246 -14.49 6.85 4.74
CA GLU A 246 -15.92 7.05 5.01
C GLU A 246 -16.67 7.38 3.72
N GLY A 247 -17.67 6.56 3.40
CA GLY A 247 -18.46 6.69 2.18
C GLY A 247 -17.86 6.03 0.95
N TRP A 248 -16.62 5.53 1.01
CA TRP A 248 -16.02 4.79 -0.11
C TRP A 248 -16.57 3.36 -0.16
N SER A 249 -17.06 2.94 -1.33
CA SER A 249 -17.53 1.57 -1.58
C SER A 249 -17.08 1.03 -2.93
N VAL A 250 -17.13 -0.31 -3.03
CA VAL A 250 -16.96 -1.07 -4.26
C VAL A 250 -18.29 -1.76 -4.55
N GLU A 251 -18.85 -1.52 -5.72
CA GLU A 251 -20.17 -2.01 -6.16
C GLU A 251 -20.00 -2.86 -7.42
N CYS A 252 -20.76 -3.93 -7.56
CA CYS A 252 -20.75 -4.73 -8.79
C CYS A 252 -21.97 -4.36 -9.62
N VAL A 253 -21.74 -3.85 -10.82
CA VAL A 253 -22.76 -3.37 -11.75
C VAL A 253 -23.40 -4.54 -12.52
N GLU A 254 -22.66 -5.64 -12.71
CA GLU A 254 -23.09 -6.81 -13.50
C GLU A 254 -23.37 -8.08 -12.68
N CYS A 255 -23.30 -8.02 -11.34
CA CYS A 255 -23.57 -9.18 -10.45
C CYS A 255 -25.03 -9.28 -9.99
N ALA A 256 -25.96 -8.58 -10.66
CA ALA A 256 -27.39 -8.55 -10.34
C ALA A 256 -28.18 -9.61 -11.12
#